data_AF-A0A2V9HRN8-F1
#
_entry.id   AF-A0A2V9HRN8-F1
#
_cell.length_a   1.000
_cell.length_b   1.000
_cell.length_c   1.000
_cell.angle_alpha   90.00
_cell.angle_beta   90.00
_cell.angle_gamma   90.00
#
_symmetry.space_group_name_H-M   'P 1'
#
loop_
_entity.id
_entity.type
_entity.pdbx_description
1 polymer ?
#
loop_
_entity_poly.entity_id
_entity_poly.type
_entity_poly.pdbx_seq_one_letter_code
_entity_poly.pdbx_strand_id
1 'polypeptide(L)' 'LDSQVCILDREYKVVVQLGDGRALNGEVGSRRRQSRNDFTAGQFITPHAAIFLHGGDILVAEWLPIGRITLLRRV' A
#
# COMPACT_ATOMS: atom_id res chain seq x y z
N LEU A 1 0.81 -9.23 4.04
CA LEU A 1 -0.61 -9.08 3.65
C LEU A 1 -1.28 -8.45 4.85
N ASP A 2 -1.96 -7.34 4.65
CA ASP A 2 -1.89 -6.15 5.51
C ASP A 2 -0.43 -5.71 5.67
N SER A 3 -0.06 -4.64 4.97
CA SER A 3 1.34 -4.32 4.78
C SER A 3 1.55 -2.84 4.52
N GLN A 4 2.78 -2.49 4.22
CA GLN A 4 3.26 -1.13 4.04
C GLN A 4 4.16 -1.07 2.81
N VAL A 5 4.30 0.12 2.24
CA VAL A 5 5.28 0.40 1.19
C VAL A 5 6.39 1.23 1.80
N CYS A 6 7.64 0.79 1.70
CA CYS A 6 8.78 1.56 2.19
C CYS A 6 9.50 2.25 1.03
N ILE A 7 9.93 3.49 1.23
CA ILE A 7 10.92 4.13 0.38
C ILE A 7 12.28 3.95 1.04
N LEU A 8 13.25 3.50 0.25
CA LEU A 8 14.64 3.31 0.69
C LEU A 8 15.53 4.41 0.11
N ASP A 9 16.57 4.80 0.83
CA ASP A 9 17.66 5.62 0.28
C ASP A 9 18.66 4.78 -0.54
N ARG A 10 19.74 5.42 -1.00
CA ARG A 10 20.77 4.78 -1.83
C ARG A 10 21.60 3.77 -1.04
N GLU A 11 21.57 3.85 0.28
CA GLU A 11 22.22 2.95 1.23
C GLU A 11 21.26 1.85 1.75
N TYR A 12 20.09 1.71 1.12
CA TYR A 12 19.03 0.75 1.46
C TYR A 12 18.44 0.95 2.87
N LYS A 13 18.55 2.13 3.46
CA LYS A 13 17.87 2.47 4.72
C LYS A 13 16.45 2.92 4.44
N VAL A 14 15.54 2.56 5.34
CA VAL A 14 14.13 3.01 5.27
C VAL A 14 14.07 4.49 5.60
N VAL A 15 13.65 5.29 4.61
CA VAL A 15 13.44 6.74 4.75
C VAL A 15 12.01 7.05 5.18
N VAL A 16 11.05 6.29 4.65
CA VAL A 16 9.65 6.41 5.05
C VAL A 16 8.92 5.07 4.91
N GLN A 17 7.97 4.84 5.81
CA GLN A 17 7.00 3.75 5.76
C GLN A 17 5.62 4.33 5.45
N LEU A 18 5.01 3.88 4.36
CA LEU A 18 3.70 4.30 3.90
C LEU A 18 2.69 3.22 4.27
N GLY A 19 1.65 3.61 4.99
CA GLY A 19 0.71 2.69 5.63
C GLY A 19 1.24 2.11 6.94
N ASP A 20 0.35 1.53 7.73
CA ASP A 20 0.65 1.06 9.10
C ASP A 20 1.06 -0.42 9.18
N GLY A 21 0.89 -1.17 8.08
CA GLY A 21 1.19 -2.60 8.03
C GLY A 21 0.35 -3.47 8.98
N ARG A 22 -0.72 -2.94 9.57
CA ARG A 22 -1.49 -3.62 10.62
C ARG A 22 -2.73 -4.29 10.06
N ALA A 23 -2.98 -5.53 10.50
CA ALA A 23 -4.26 -6.18 10.32
C ALA A 23 -5.29 -5.56 11.28
N LEU A 24 -6.48 -5.21 10.78
CA LEU A 24 -7.52 -4.56 11.59
C LEU A 24 -8.13 -5.48 12.66
N ASN A 25 -8.16 -6.79 12.41
CA ASN A 25 -8.78 -7.79 13.29
C ASN A 25 -7.76 -8.81 13.84
N GLY A 26 -6.46 -8.51 13.77
CA GLY A 26 -5.39 -9.44 14.14
C GLY A 26 -5.16 -10.59 13.16
N GLU A 27 -6.00 -10.75 12.14
CA GLU A 27 -5.85 -11.78 11.11
C GLU A 27 -5.28 -11.18 9.82
N VAL A 28 -4.07 -11.62 9.49
CA VAL A 28 -3.35 -11.23 8.27
C VAL A 28 -4.18 -11.56 7.01
N GLY A 29 -4.45 -10.54 6.20
CA GLY A 29 -5.14 -10.68 4.92
C GLY A 29 -6.66 -10.82 5.03
N SER A 30 -7.25 -10.61 6.21
CA SER A 30 -8.71 -10.63 6.43
C SER A 30 -9.46 -9.65 5.53
N ARG A 31 -8.81 -8.53 5.19
CA ARG A 31 -9.37 -7.46 4.35
C ARG A 31 -9.43 -7.79 2.86
N ARG A 32 -8.87 -8.91 2.42
CA ARG A 32 -8.81 -9.28 0.98
C ARG A 32 -10.16 -9.45 0.31
N ARG A 33 -11.20 -9.80 1.08
CA ARG A 33 -12.56 -10.08 0.57
C ARG A 33 -13.52 -8.91 0.77
N GLN A 34 -13.05 -7.82 1.36
CA GLN A 34 -13.87 -6.63 1.59
C GLN A 34 -14.20 -5.94 0.27
N SER A 35 -15.30 -5.18 0.29
CA SER A 35 -15.69 -4.36 -0.85
C SER A 35 -14.81 -3.12 -0.97
N ARG A 36 -14.82 -2.48 -2.14
CA ARG A 36 -14.06 -1.24 -2.36
C ARG A 36 -14.43 -0.13 -1.36
N ASN A 37 -15.68 -0.09 -0.89
CA ASN A 37 -16.15 0.94 0.04
C ASN A 37 -15.59 0.77 1.46
N ASP A 38 -15.10 -0.43 1.79
CA ASP A 38 -14.49 -0.72 3.10
C ASP A 38 -13.00 -0.35 3.14
N PHE A 39 -12.43 0.07 2.02
CA PHE A 39 -11.01 0.35 1.90
C PHE A 39 -10.65 1.75 2.42
N THR A 40 -9.82 1.78 3.47
CA THR A 40 -9.28 3.01 4.03
C THR A 40 -8.11 3.54 3.19
N ALA A 41 -8.17 4.82 2.81
CA ALA A 41 -7.05 5.50 2.15
C ALA A 41 -5.79 5.47 3.03
N GLY A 42 -4.63 5.20 2.42
CA GLY A 42 -3.35 5.08 3.14
C GLY A 42 -3.14 3.74 3.85
N GLN A 43 -4.11 2.82 3.86
CA GLN A 43 -3.92 1.47 4.40
C GLN A 43 -3.86 0.42 3.28
N PHE A 44 -2.69 -0.20 3.13
CA PHE A 44 -2.48 -1.22 2.12
C PHE A 44 -2.89 -2.61 2.63
N ILE A 45 -3.57 -3.37 1.78
CA ILE A 45 -3.98 -4.74 2.07
C ILE A 45 -2.99 -5.71 1.41
N THR A 46 -2.68 -5.51 0.13
CA THR A 46 -1.84 -6.46 -0.63
C THR A 46 -0.92 -5.76 -1.63
N PRO A 47 -0.05 -4.81 -1.21
CA PRO A 47 0.84 -4.13 -2.15
C PRO A 47 1.87 -5.11 -2.71
N HIS A 48 1.97 -5.21 -4.03
CA HIS A 48 2.92 -6.11 -4.72
C HIS A 48 3.82 -5.40 -5.72
N ALA A 49 3.39 -4.24 -6.23
CA ALA A 49 4.22 -3.42 -7.10
C ALA A 49 4.01 -1.95 -6.78
N ALA A 50 5.07 -1.16 -6.95
CA ALA A 50 5.02 0.28 -6.86
C ALA A 50 5.93 0.90 -7.92
N ILE A 51 5.55 2.06 -8.44
CA ILE A 51 6.35 2.83 -9.40
C ILE A 51 6.21 4.32 -9.13
N PHE A 52 7.34 5.04 -9.21
CA PHE A 52 7.34 6.50 -9.23
C PHE A 52 6.85 7.01 -10.58
N LEU A 53 5.91 7.95 -10.54
CA LEU A 53 5.52 8.74 -11.71
C LEU A 53 6.48 9.91 -11.88
N HIS A 54 6.48 10.50 -13.07
CA HIS A 54 7.35 11.63 -13.43
C HIS A 54 7.24 12.81 -12.43
N GLY A 55 6.05 13.09 -11.90
CA GLY A 55 5.80 14.15 -10.91
C GLY A 55 6.26 13.84 -9.47
N GLY A 56 6.77 12.63 -9.22
CA GLY A 56 7.15 12.15 -7.88
C GLY A 56 6.00 11.50 -7.11
N ASP A 57 4.80 11.45 -7.66
CA ASP A 57 3.72 10.60 -7.16
C ASP A 57 4.10 9.11 -7.27
N ILE A 58 3.41 8.24 -6.53
CA ILE A 58 3.62 6.80 -6.56
C ILE A 58 2.31 6.10 -6.91
N LEU A 59 2.34 5.21 -7.91
CA LEU A 59 1.28 4.22 -8.10
C LEU A 59 1.65 2.95 -7.37
N VAL A 60 0.71 2.43 -6.57
CA VAL A 60 0.84 1.14 -5.88
C VAL A 60 -0.23 0.20 -6.41
N ALA A 61 0.17 -0.97 -6.88
CA ALA A 61 -0.72 -2.02 -7.34
C ALA A 61 -0.93 -3.07 -6.24
N GLU A 62 -2.20 -3.41 -6.01
CA GLU A 62 -2.60 -4.36 -4.98
C GLU A 62 -3.31 -5.58 -5.56
N TRP A 63 -2.88 -6.74 -5.09
CA TRP A 63 -3.35 -8.05 -5.50
C TRP A 63 -4.57 -8.50 -4.68
N LEU A 64 -5.67 -7.80 -4.94
CA LEU A 64 -7.01 -8.09 -4.42
C LEU A 64 -7.85 -8.77 -5.53
N PRO A 65 -8.84 -9.61 -5.18
CA PRO A 65 -9.73 -10.21 -6.18
C PRO A 65 -10.42 -9.19 -7.09
N ILE A 66 -10.79 -8.03 -6.54
CA ILE A 66 -11.41 -6.93 -7.30
C ILE A 66 -10.38 -6.02 -7.99
N GLY A 67 -9.08 -6.22 -7.72
CA GLY A 67 -8.00 -5.32 -8.10
C GLY A 67 -8.04 -3.95 -7.39
N ARG A 68 -6.89 -3.33 -7.17
CA ARG A 68 -6.81 -1.94 -6.71
C ARG A 68 -5.50 -1.29 -7.15
N ILE A 69 -5.59 -0.07 -7.68
CA ILE A 69 -4.45 0.83 -7.91
C ILE A 69 -4.65 2.05 -7.01
N THR A 70 -3.65 2.35 -6.19
CA THR A 70 -3.65 3.48 -5.26
C THR A 70 -2.63 4.51 -5.74
N LEU A 71 -3.07 5.76 -5.92
CA LEU A 71 -2.20 6.91 -6.18
C LEU A 71 -1.82 7.56 -4.85
N LEU A 72 -0.52 7.56 -4.52
CA LEU A 72 0.04 8.36 -3.45
C LEU A 72 0.55 9.66 -4.05
N ARG A 73 -0.01 10.78 -3.59
CA ARG A 73 0.37 12.09 -4.08
C ARG A 73 1.58 12.61 -3.32
N ARG A 74 2.52 13.18 -4.06
CA ARG A 74 3.56 14.03 -3.48
C ARG A 74 2.90 15.34 -3.01
N VAL A 75 3.14 15.69 -1.76
CA VAL A 75 2.66 16.92 -1.10
C VAL A 75 3.82 17.82 -0.72
#